data_AF-A0A4Q9LQ46-F1
#
_entry.id   AF-A0A4Q9LQ46-F1
#
_cell.length_a   1.000
_cell.length_b   1.000
_cell.length_c   1.000
_cell.angle_alpha   90.00
_cell.angle_beta   90.00
_cell.angle_gamma   90.00
#
_symmetry.space_group_name_H-M   'P 1'
#
loop_
_entity.id
_entity.type
_entity.pdbx_description
1 polymer ?
#
loop_
_entity_poly.entity_id
_entity_poly.type
_entity_poly.pdbx_seq_one_letter_code
_entity_poly.pdbx_strand_id
1 'polypeptide(L)'
;MAFYTKTIQIPIQIHPADLKRPEISINNTLMDCHLKYSYKLQGVLVSFTLLSFSKTGEMPYGTPFVKLLCRIQCLVFQPEIGEILDFCDGFSYGIFKIMCDGNTNGKCIVEDVIKGNDDTILIKGKYLE
;
A
#
# COMPACT_ATOMS: atom_id res chain seq x y z
N MET A 1 2.69 16.28 2.50
CA MET A 1 2.15 15.32 3.49
C MET A 1 2.16 13.96 2.83
N ALA A 2 3.06 13.05 3.20
CA ALA A 2 3.30 11.82 2.43
C ALA A 2 2.24 10.71 2.56
N PHE A 3 1.20 10.89 3.37
CA PHE A 3 0.13 9.91 3.54
C PHE A 3 -1.18 10.41 2.95
N TYR A 4 -1.78 9.59 2.09
CA TYR A 4 -2.98 9.94 1.33
C TYR A 4 -4.04 8.88 1.49
N THR A 5 -5.29 9.30 1.66
CA THR A 5 -6.44 8.40 1.62
C THR A 5 -6.94 8.26 0.18
N LYS A 6 -6.98 7.03 -0.33
CA LYS A 6 -7.50 6.72 -1.67
C LYS A 6 -8.64 5.73 -1.59
N THR A 7 -9.74 6.00 -2.28
CA THR A 7 -10.82 5.03 -2.42
C THR A 7 -10.68 4.32 -3.76
N ILE A 8 -10.59 2.99 -3.73
CA ILE A 8 -10.45 2.17 -4.94
C ILE A 8 -11.57 1.13 -5.01
N GLN A 9 -11.77 0.62 -6.22
CA GLN A 9 -12.66 -0.48 -6.48
C GLN A 9 -11.87 -1.60 -7.15
N ILE A 10 -11.82 -2.77 -6.50
CA ILE A 10 -11.04 -3.90 -6.99
C ILE A 10 -11.88 -5.18 -6.99
N PRO A 11 -11.72 -6.03 -8.02
CA PRO A 11 -12.27 -7.37 -7.97
C PRO A 11 -11.42 -8.27 -7.07
N ILE A 12 -12.06 -8.99 -6.16
CA ILE A 12 -11.42 -9.97 -5.27
C ILE A 12 -12.07 -11.34 -5.51
N GLN A 13 -11.25 -12.39 -5.51
CA GLN A 13 -11.71 -13.77 -5.56
C GLN A 13 -12.02 -14.25 -4.14
N ILE A 14 -13.21 -14.80 -3.95
CA ILE A 14 -13.68 -15.36 -2.69
C ILE A 14 -13.56 -16.87 -2.77
N HIS A 15 -12.86 -17.44 -1.79
CA HIS A 15 -12.72 -18.88 -1.66
C HIS A 15 -14.08 -19.52 -1.33
N PRO A 16 -14.43 -20.70 -1.87
CA PRO A 16 -15.71 -21.37 -1.58
C PRO A 16 -16.02 -21.53 -0.09
N ALA A 17 -14.99 -21.80 0.70
CA ALA A 17 -15.12 -21.94 2.17
C ALA A 17 -15.56 -20.64 2.85
N ASP A 18 -15.26 -19.49 2.24
CA ASP A 18 -15.52 -18.16 2.79
C ASP A 18 -16.80 -17.53 2.24
N LEU A 19 -17.62 -18.24 1.44
CA LEU A 19 -18.83 -17.67 0.83
C LEU A 19 -19.83 -17.13 1.86
N LYS A 20 -19.87 -17.72 3.06
CA LYS A 20 -20.71 -17.23 4.17
C LYS A 20 -20.11 -16.01 4.88
N ARG A 21 -18.80 -15.77 4.72
CA ARG A 21 -18.03 -14.68 5.34
C ARG A 21 -16.94 -14.16 4.37
N PRO A 22 -17.33 -13.49 3.26
CA PRO A 22 -16.40 -13.07 2.21
C PRO A 22 -15.29 -12.14 2.71
N GLU A 23 -15.51 -11.47 3.85
CA GLU A 23 -14.56 -10.58 4.50
C GLU A 23 -13.23 -11.28 4.82
N ILE A 24 -13.25 -12.60 5.05
CA ILE A 24 -12.04 -13.39 5.33
C ILE A 24 -11.13 -13.42 4.09
N SER A 25 -11.65 -13.86 2.95
CA SER A 25 -10.91 -13.85 1.68
C SER A 25 -10.45 -12.44 1.28
N ILE A 26 -11.32 -11.44 1.48
CA ILE A 26 -11.00 -10.03 1.19
C ILE A 26 -9.84 -9.55 2.07
N ASN A 27 -9.90 -9.80 3.37
CA ASN A 27 -8.86 -9.37 4.29
C ASN A 27 -7.53 -10.06 3.97
N ASN A 28 -7.52 -11.37 3.72
CA ASN A 28 -6.31 -12.10 3.35
C ASN A 28 -5.66 -11.52 2.09
N THR A 29 -6.45 -11.30 1.04
CA THR A 29 -5.97 -10.71 -0.23
C THR A 29 -5.35 -9.33 -0.03
N LEU A 30 -5.94 -8.49 0.83
CA LEU A 30 -5.46 -7.13 1.07
C LEU A 30 -4.26 -7.09 2.03
N MET A 31 -4.20 -8.02 2.99
CA MET A 31 -3.06 -8.20 3.88
C MET A 31 -1.81 -8.62 3.10
N ASP A 32 -1.95 -9.42 2.04
CA ASP A 32 -0.83 -9.77 1.15
C ASP A 32 -0.21 -8.55 0.45
N CYS A 33 -0.97 -7.46 0.32
CA CYS A 33 -0.54 -6.20 -0.27
C CYS A 33 -0.04 -5.17 0.76
N HIS A 34 -0.10 -5.50 2.06
CA HIS A 34 0.24 -4.57 3.14
C HIS A 34 1.74 -4.29 3.17
N LEU A 35 2.11 -3.02 3.35
CA LEU A 35 3.49 -2.52 3.33
C LEU A 35 4.25 -2.77 2.00
N LYS A 36 3.51 -3.07 0.93
CA LYS A 36 4.05 -3.23 -0.43
C LYS A 36 3.65 -2.06 -1.32
N TYR A 37 4.55 -1.70 -2.22
CA TYR A 37 4.31 -0.73 -3.27
C TYR A 37 3.30 -1.28 -4.26
N SER A 38 2.26 -0.50 -4.56
CA SER A 38 1.26 -0.83 -5.56
C SER A 38 1.28 0.19 -6.68
N TYR A 39 1.53 -0.28 -7.91
CA TYR A 39 1.47 0.56 -9.11
C TYR A 39 0.08 1.19 -9.34
N LYS A 40 -0.98 0.49 -8.90
CA LYS A 40 -2.35 1.02 -8.98
C LYS A 40 -2.60 2.15 -7.99
N LEU A 41 -2.00 2.06 -6.79
CA LEU A 41 -2.10 3.10 -5.77
C LEU A 41 -1.05 4.20 -5.95
N GLN A 42 -0.01 3.94 -6.76
CA GLN A 42 1.19 4.77 -6.90
C GLN A 42 1.91 5.03 -5.57
N GLY A 43 1.86 4.08 -4.64
CA GLY A 43 2.46 4.21 -3.31
C GLY A 43 2.37 2.90 -2.52
N VAL A 44 2.82 2.93 -1.26
CA VAL A 44 2.79 1.78 -0.37
C VAL A 44 1.48 1.71 0.40
N LEU A 45 0.80 0.57 0.38
CA LEU A 45 -0.41 0.37 1.17
C LEU A 45 -0.07 0.26 2.66
N VAL A 46 -0.52 1.21 3.49
CA VAL A 46 -0.23 1.27 4.94
C VAL A 46 -1.36 0.70 5.76
N SER A 47 -2.60 0.88 5.33
CA SER A 47 -3.78 0.26 5.94
C SER A 47 -4.94 0.34 4.98
N PHE A 48 -6.01 -0.40 5.27
CA PHE A 48 -7.23 -0.36 4.49
C PHE A 48 -8.47 -0.52 5.35
N THR A 49 -9.60 -0.11 4.81
CA THR A 49 -10.94 -0.30 5.37
C THR A 49 -11.87 -0.74 4.25
N LEU A 50 -12.49 -1.90 4.43
CA LEU A 50 -13.51 -2.39 3.52
C LEU A 50 -14.79 -1.56 3.70
N LEU A 51 -15.20 -0.82 2.67
CA LEU A 51 -16.39 0.03 2.72
C LEU A 51 -17.64 -0.75 2.34
N SER A 52 -17.56 -1.52 1.26
CA SER A 52 -18.66 -2.32 0.74
C SER A 52 -18.16 -3.36 -0.27
N PHE A 53 -18.95 -4.39 -0.52
CA PHE A 53 -18.73 -5.32 -1.63
C PHE A 53 -20.07 -5.67 -2.31
N SER A 54 -19.99 -6.11 -3.56
CA SER A 54 -21.17 -6.51 -4.33
C SER A 54 -21.89 -7.69 -3.69
N LYS A 55 -23.23 -7.64 -3.62
CA LYS A 55 -24.04 -8.74 -3.07
C LYS A 55 -24.08 -9.96 -3.99
N THR A 56 -23.85 -9.73 -5.28
CA THR A 56 -23.75 -10.76 -6.31
C THR A 56 -22.32 -10.79 -6.83
N GLY A 57 -21.88 -12.00 -7.20
CA GLY A 57 -20.58 -12.24 -7.80
C GLY A 57 -20.68 -13.15 -9.00
N GLU A 58 -19.68 -13.07 -9.86
CA GLU A 58 -19.55 -13.95 -11.01
C GLU A 58 -18.65 -15.11 -10.64
N MET A 59 -19.05 -16.34 -10.98
CA MET A 59 -18.19 -17.52 -10.88
C MET A 59 -17.56 -17.77 -12.25
N PRO A 60 -16.25 -17.51 -12.45
CA PRO A 60 -15.58 -17.78 -13.72
C PRO A 60 -15.62 -19.27 -14.03
N TYR A 61 -15.84 -19.62 -15.31
CA TYR A 61 -15.85 -21.01 -15.75
C TYR A 61 -14.50 -21.69 -15.44
N GLY A 62 -14.55 -22.91 -14.90
CA GLY A 62 -13.36 -23.68 -14.55
C GLY A 62 -12.69 -23.31 -13.22
N THR A 63 -13.28 -22.41 -12.42
CA THR A 63 -12.79 -22.09 -11.08
C THR A 63 -13.92 -22.21 -10.05
N PRO A 64 -13.66 -22.70 -8.84
CA PRO A 64 -14.67 -22.71 -7.78
C PRO A 64 -14.82 -21.34 -7.10
N PHE A 65 -14.01 -20.35 -7.45
CA PHE A 65 -13.97 -19.04 -6.80
C PHE A 65 -15.07 -18.11 -7.32
N VAL A 66 -15.64 -17.30 -6.42
CA VAL A 66 -16.60 -16.25 -6.79
C VAL A 66 -15.88 -14.91 -6.79
N LYS A 67 -16.01 -14.14 -7.87
CA LYS A 67 -15.42 -12.81 -7.99
C LYS A 67 -16.40 -11.75 -7.51
N LEU A 68 -16.03 -11.01 -6.46
CA LEU A 68 -16.80 -9.88 -5.93
C LEU A 68 -16.07 -8.57 -6.18
N LEU A 69 -16.85 -7.51 -6.41
CA LEU A 69 -16.33 -6.17 -6.57
C LEU A 69 -16.34 -5.45 -5.22
N CYS A 70 -15.17 -5.08 -4.73
CA CYS A 70 -15.00 -4.51 -3.40
C CYS A 70 -14.61 -3.03 -3.50
N ARG A 71 -15.26 -2.18 -2.71
CA ARG A 71 -14.90 -0.77 -2.53
C ARG A 71 -14.13 -0.63 -1.23
N ILE A 72 -12.93 -0.10 -1.32
CA ILE A 72 -11.95 -0.09 -0.23
C ILE A 72 -11.39 1.30 -0.10
N GLN A 73 -11.29 1.79 1.13
CA GLN A 73 -10.52 2.97 1.46
C GLN A 73 -9.12 2.52 1.90
N CYS A 74 -8.10 3.02 1.23
CA CYS A 74 -6.69 2.73 1.50
C CYS A 74 -6.02 3.95 2.10
N LEU A 75 -5.20 3.76 3.12
CA LEU A 75 -4.17 4.73 3.52
C LEU A 75 -2.89 4.35 2.77
N VAL A 76 -2.38 5.29 1.97
CA VAL A 76 -1.24 5.07 1.09
C VAL A 76 -0.12 6.00 1.48
N PHE A 77 1.08 5.46 1.70
CA PHE A 77 2.29 6.25 1.80
C PHE A 77 2.86 6.49 0.39
N GLN A 78 2.83 7.74 -0.03
CA GLN A 78 3.26 8.21 -1.33
C GLN A 78 4.07 9.50 -1.11
N PRO A 79 5.37 9.39 -0.78
CA PRO A 79 6.23 10.57 -0.70
C PRO A 79 6.39 11.19 -2.09
N GLU A 80 6.24 12.51 -2.17
CA GLU A 80 6.42 13.26 -3.42
C GLU A 80 7.78 13.98 -3.42
N ILE A 81 8.35 14.19 -4.62
CA ILE A 81 9.60 14.95 -4.78
C ILE A 81 9.39 16.37 -4.24
N GLY A 82 10.33 16.82 -3.41
CA GLY A 82 10.26 18.11 -2.73
C GLY A 82 9.58 18.08 -1.35
N GLU A 83 8.98 16.97 -0.94
CA GLU A 83 8.46 16.83 0.42
C GLU A 83 9.58 16.68 1.45
N ILE A 84 9.34 17.18 2.66
CA ILE A 84 10.26 17.02 3.79
C ILE A 84 9.80 15.82 4.62
N LEU A 85 10.73 14.90 4.89
CA LEU A 85 10.51 13.74 5.74
C LEU A 85 11.49 13.73 6.90
N ASP A 86 10.99 13.39 8.08
CA ASP A 86 11.82 13.04 9.22
C ASP A 86 12.34 11.60 9.06
N PHE A 87 13.59 11.38 9.47
CA PHE A 87 14.21 10.06 9.46
C PHE A 87 15.13 9.85 10.66
N CYS A 88 15.23 8.60 11.08
CA CYS A 88 16.09 8.13 12.16
C CYS A 88 16.69 6.79 11.76
N ASP A 89 18.00 6.63 11.93
CA ASP A 89 18.80 5.46 11.58
C ASP A 89 18.57 4.97 10.14
N GLY A 90 18.37 5.90 9.20
CA GLY A 90 18.11 5.59 7.79
C GLY A 90 16.69 5.12 7.48
N PHE A 91 15.73 5.33 8.40
CA PHE A 91 14.31 5.01 8.17
C PHE A 91 13.40 6.21 8.46
N SER A 92 12.43 6.44 7.57
CA SER A 92 11.28 7.31 7.84
C SER A 92 10.18 6.51 8.53
N TYR A 93 9.56 7.10 9.55
CA TYR A 93 8.48 6.48 10.32
C TYR A 93 8.84 5.08 10.87
N GLY A 94 10.15 4.78 11.01
CA GLY A 94 10.69 3.49 11.44
C GLY A 94 10.52 2.32 10.47
N ILE A 95 9.97 2.55 9.26
CA ILE A 95 9.60 1.46 8.33
C ILE A 95 10.18 1.71 6.93
N PHE A 96 10.13 2.94 6.43
CA PHE A 96 10.50 3.23 5.03
C PHE A 96 11.97 3.61 4.92
N LYS A 97 12.73 2.85 4.14
CA LYS A 97 14.17 3.07 4.00
C LYS A 97 14.43 4.40 3.29
N ILE A 98 15.28 5.23 3.89
CA ILE A 98 15.79 6.49 3.36
C ILE A 98 17.31 6.37 3.18
N MET A 99 17.81 6.84 2.04
CA MET A 99 19.21 7.19 1.87
C MET A 99 19.32 8.70 1.82
N CYS A 100 20.05 9.25 2.78
CA CYS A 100 20.32 10.67 2.88
C CYS A 100 21.82 10.88 2.98
N ASP A 101 22.36 11.80 2.18
CA ASP A 101 23.78 12.13 2.22
C ASP A 101 24.09 12.88 3.54
N GLY A 102 25.06 12.41 4.32
CA GLY A 102 25.54 13.08 5.53
C GLY A 102 25.20 12.37 6.84
N ASN A 103 24.01 12.63 7.38
CA ASN A 103 23.62 12.18 8.72
C ASN A 103 22.61 11.02 8.69
N THR A 104 22.56 10.20 9.74
CA THR A 104 21.60 9.09 9.89
C THR A 104 20.27 9.51 10.50
N ASN A 105 20.22 10.70 11.11
CA ASN A 105 19.05 11.26 11.80
C ASN A 105 18.82 12.70 11.38
N GLY A 106 17.54 13.10 11.25
CA GLY A 106 17.14 14.50 11.01
C GLY A 106 16.05 14.61 9.96
N LYS A 107 16.03 15.72 9.22
CA LYS A 107 15.11 15.96 8.12
C LYS A 107 15.80 15.88 6.78
N CYS A 108 15.12 15.31 5.78
CA CYS A 108 15.56 15.33 4.40
C CYS A 108 14.47 15.83 3.47
N ILE A 109 14.85 16.51 2.39
CA ILE A 109 13.97 16.76 1.26
C ILE A 109 14.05 15.59 0.29
N VAL A 110 12.90 15.04 -0.11
CA VAL A 110 12.81 13.93 -1.07
C VAL A 110 13.28 14.41 -2.44
N GLU A 111 14.32 13.79 -2.97
CA GLU A 111 14.81 14.05 -4.33
C GLU A 111 14.29 13.00 -5.31
N ASP A 112 14.16 11.75 -4.87
CA ASP A 112 13.71 10.64 -5.70
C ASP A 112 13.09 9.51 -4.86
N VAL A 113 12.25 8.69 -5.49
CA VAL A 113 11.60 7.52 -4.91
C VAL A 113 11.85 6.31 -5.81
N ILE A 114 12.83 5.51 -5.41
CA ILE A 114 13.27 4.33 -6.15
C ILE A 114 12.43 3.13 -5.72
N LYS A 115 11.92 2.37 -6.69
CA LYS A 115 11.14 1.15 -6.45
C LYS A 115 12.09 -0.04 -6.45
N GLY A 116 12.09 -0.78 -5.34
CA GLY A 116 12.84 -2.04 -5.23
C GLY A 116 12.14 -3.19 -5.97
N ASN A 117 12.88 -4.28 -6.19
CA ASN A 117 12.34 -5.47 -6.85
C ASN A 117 11.35 -6.26 -5.96
N ASP A 118 11.41 -6.09 -4.64
CA ASP A 118 10.60 -6.82 -3.65
C ASP A 118 9.36 -6.01 -3.19
N ASP A 119 8.78 -5.21 -4.08
CA ASP A 119 7.70 -4.26 -3.78
C ASP A 119 8.02 -3.25 -2.65
N THR A 120 9.30 -3.08 -2.32
CA THR A 120 9.77 -2.09 -1.36
C THR A 120 10.02 -0.75 -2.05
N ILE A 121 10.08 0.32 -1.26
CA ILE A 121 10.52 1.63 -1.73
C ILE A 121 11.79 2.06 -1.01
N LEU A 122 12.63 2.78 -1.74
CA LEU A 122 13.83 3.43 -1.26
C LEU A 122 13.72 4.90 -1.57
N ILE A 123 13.66 5.73 -0.54
CA ILE A 123 13.57 7.18 -0.69
C ILE A 123 14.98 7.73 -0.72
N LYS A 124 15.31 8.50 -1.74
CA LYS A 124 16.55 9.28 -1.78
C LYS A 124 16.22 10.71 -1.37
N GLY A 125 16.96 11.23 -0.39
CA GLY A 125 16.78 12.59 0.08
C GLY A 125 18.08 13.34 0.26
N LYS A 126 17.97 14.66 0.28
CA LYS A 126 19.06 15.57 0.63
C LYS A 126 18.85 16.09 2.05
N TYR A 127 19.89 16.00 2.88
CA TYR A 127 19.83 16.40 4.29
C TYR A 127 19.55 17.88 4.42
N LEU A 128 18.67 18.26 5.35
CA LEU A 128 18.30 19.65 5.60
C LEU A 128 18.76 20.15 6.96
N GLU A 129 18.60 19.36 8.04
CA GLU A 129 19.12 19.55 9.41
C GLU A 129 18.44 18.54 10.37
#